data_AF-W2RSU8-F1
#
_entry.id   AF-W2RSU8-F1
#
_cell.length_a   1.000
_cell.length_b   1.000
_cell.length_c   1.000
_cell.angle_alpha   90.00
_cell.angle_beta   90.00
_cell.angle_gamma   90.00
#
_symmetry.space_group_name_H-M   'P 1'
#
loop_
_entity.id
_entity.type
_entity.pdbx_description
1 polymer ?
#
loop_
_entity_poly.entity_id
_entity_poly.type
_entity_poly.pdbx_seq_one_letter_code
_entity_poly.pdbx_strand_id
1 'polypeptide(L)'
;MASTTVSKPLNSEPADPQERKKHSLPAKSFADSVQGTAAGGGESQPHSPIKSYASSATAVDDKEQLDDDKLVYEKHRSSTGTDILTTVKPDDKYEQSLKQNGATTQREKSKNGRTKKQDTTEQALASGRKAGAGWQRSAIRWAPLSVPLQRRLQTTAVLIHSVSIALFLSTFLFLCAIPLTWPILVPYLVYSFIWCDQATSGTLTRRSQRLRRSKIWSAFASYFPARLHRTVKLEPHRKYIFGYHPHGIISHGAFAAFATEALGFTDLFPGITNTLLTLDSNFRIPLYRDYALAMGLASVSKESIENLLSKGGVNGEGMGRAVTIVVGGARESLNAEPHSLRLVLNSRKGFVKLAIRQGADLVPVLAFGENDLYEQIDSEAHPWIHKTQMLVKKMAGFTVPLFHARGIFNYDVGMMPYRKAVNIVVGRPIQVVQQGQHDGRVQEDYLDEVHANYVEELRRLWEEHKDTFAKDRVTELELVE
;
A
#
# COMPACT_ATOMS: atom_id res chain seq x y z
N MET A 1 2.85 -71.87 -35.03
CA MET A 1 2.31 -72.57 -33.85
C MET A 1 2.43 -71.64 -32.65
N ALA A 2 1.40 -71.59 -31.82
CA ALA A 2 1.10 -70.58 -30.82
C ALA A 2 2.18 -70.36 -29.74
N SER A 3 2.25 -69.14 -29.18
CA SER A 3 1.97 -68.91 -27.75
C SER A 3 2.01 -67.41 -27.42
N THR A 4 0.88 -66.85 -27.01
CA THR A 4 0.70 -65.49 -26.49
C THR A 4 0.94 -65.47 -24.98
N THR A 5 2.01 -64.82 -24.52
CA THR A 5 2.20 -64.48 -23.10
C THR A 5 1.64 -63.09 -22.83
N VAL A 6 0.46 -63.03 -22.22
CA VAL A 6 -0.14 -61.80 -21.68
C VAL A 6 0.52 -61.50 -20.33
N SER A 7 1.27 -60.39 -20.26
CA SER A 7 1.75 -59.83 -19.00
C SER A 7 0.57 -59.22 -18.23
N LYS A 8 0.30 -59.74 -17.02
CA LYS A 8 -0.61 -59.11 -16.04
C LYS A 8 -0.19 -57.66 -15.76
N PRO A 9 -1.09 -56.66 -15.83
CA PRO A 9 -0.80 -55.36 -15.24
C PRO A 9 -0.80 -55.48 -13.70
N LEU A 10 0.22 -54.90 -13.08
CA LEU A 10 0.35 -54.74 -11.63
C LEU A 10 -0.93 -54.10 -11.07
N ASN A 11 -1.46 -54.69 -9.99
CA ASN A 11 -2.66 -54.25 -9.28
C ASN A 11 -2.67 -52.73 -9.05
N SER A 12 -3.64 -52.04 -9.65
CA SER A 12 -3.94 -50.64 -9.33
C SER A 12 -4.66 -50.58 -7.99
N GLU A 13 -4.12 -49.84 -7.02
CA GLU A 13 -4.80 -49.59 -5.75
C GLU A 13 -6.17 -48.91 -5.97
N PRO A 14 -7.21 -49.29 -5.20
CA PRO A 14 -8.53 -48.69 -5.31
C PRO A 14 -8.48 -47.18 -4.99
N ALA A 15 -9.20 -46.41 -5.78
CA ALA A 15 -9.29 -44.94 -5.67
C ALA A 15 -10.45 -44.49 -4.77
N ASP A 16 -11.47 -45.34 -4.57
CA ASP A 16 -12.65 -45.03 -3.76
C ASP A 16 -12.28 -44.87 -2.26
N PRO A 17 -12.60 -43.72 -1.62
CA PRO A 17 -12.36 -43.49 -0.20
C PRO A 17 -12.99 -44.54 0.73
N GLN A 18 -14.13 -45.14 0.37
CA GLN A 18 -14.79 -46.15 1.21
C GLN A 18 -14.10 -47.51 1.14
N GLU A 19 -13.62 -47.92 -0.04
CA GLU A 19 -12.84 -49.16 -0.18
C GLU A 19 -11.45 -49.05 0.44
N ARG A 20 -10.79 -47.88 0.31
CA ARG A 20 -9.49 -47.64 0.96
C ARG A 20 -9.60 -47.71 2.49
N LYS A 21 -10.70 -47.23 3.07
CA LYS A 21 -10.97 -47.39 4.52
C LYS A 21 -11.14 -48.86 4.93
N LYS A 22 -11.81 -49.68 4.12
CA LYS A 22 -11.94 -51.12 4.38
C LYS A 22 -10.59 -51.85 4.34
N HIS A 23 -9.67 -51.38 3.50
CA HIS A 23 -8.31 -51.93 3.39
C HIS A 23 -7.26 -51.21 4.26
N SER A 24 -7.66 -50.30 5.15
CA SER A 24 -6.77 -49.49 6.01
C SER A 24 -5.69 -48.71 5.25
N LEU A 25 -6.00 -48.26 4.03
CA LEU A 25 -5.10 -47.47 3.19
C LEU A 25 -5.30 -45.96 3.42
N PRO A 26 -4.22 -45.14 3.38
CA PRO A 26 -4.32 -43.68 3.58
C PRO A 26 -5.08 -43.00 2.44
N ALA A 27 -5.66 -41.84 2.72
CA ALA A 27 -6.35 -41.01 1.73
C ALA A 27 -5.34 -40.45 0.70
N LYS A 28 -5.67 -40.53 -0.59
CA LYS A 28 -4.84 -39.96 -1.66
C LYS A 28 -4.96 -38.44 -1.70
N SER A 29 -3.85 -37.77 -1.99
CA SER A 29 -3.80 -36.32 -2.21
C SER A 29 -4.54 -35.95 -3.51
N PHE A 30 -5.13 -34.76 -3.56
CA PHE A 30 -5.88 -34.27 -4.73
C PHE A 30 -5.05 -34.25 -6.03
N ALA A 31 -3.72 -34.11 -5.91
CA ALA A 31 -2.79 -34.21 -7.04
C ALA A 31 -2.71 -35.64 -7.64
N ASP A 32 -2.90 -36.68 -6.82
CA ASP A 32 -2.81 -38.08 -7.24
C ASP A 32 -4.11 -38.59 -7.88
N SER A 33 -5.24 -37.91 -7.66
CA SER A 33 -6.55 -38.27 -8.24
C SER A 33 -6.74 -37.79 -9.68
N VAL A 34 -5.93 -36.83 -10.15
CA VAL A 34 -6.09 -36.23 -11.48
C VAL A 34 -5.33 -36.99 -12.57
N GLN A 35 -4.38 -37.86 -12.20
CA GLN A 35 -3.61 -38.66 -13.16
C GLN A 35 -4.23 -40.03 -13.50
N GLY A 36 -5.41 -40.36 -12.95
CA GLY A 36 -6.00 -41.70 -13.03
C GLY A 36 -7.10 -41.94 -14.08
N THR A 37 -7.52 -40.94 -14.85
CA THR A 37 -8.69 -41.07 -15.74
C THR A 37 -8.40 -40.63 -17.17
N ALA A 38 -7.78 -41.51 -17.96
CA ALA A 38 -7.92 -41.54 -19.43
C ALA A 38 -7.37 -42.85 -20.01
N ALA A 39 -8.23 -43.84 -20.28
CA ALA A 39 -7.91 -44.94 -21.20
C ALA A 39 -9.17 -45.59 -21.81
N GLY A 40 -9.26 -45.52 -23.15
CA GLY A 40 -10.14 -46.32 -24.03
C GLY A 40 -11.23 -45.51 -24.74
N GLY A 41 -11.36 -45.43 -26.06
CA GLY A 41 -10.62 -45.93 -27.23
C GLY A 41 -11.26 -45.29 -28.49
N GLY A 42 -10.50 -45.00 -29.54
CA GLY A 42 -10.61 -45.74 -30.80
C GLY A 42 -10.16 -44.89 -32.01
N GLU A 43 -9.39 -45.50 -32.91
CA GLU A 43 -8.67 -44.91 -34.05
C GLU A 43 -9.53 -44.74 -35.33
N SER A 44 -9.21 -43.73 -36.15
CA SER A 44 -9.07 -43.84 -37.62
C SER A 44 -8.44 -42.58 -38.25
N GLN A 45 -7.44 -42.81 -39.13
CA GLN A 45 -6.60 -41.88 -39.92
C GLN A 45 -7.27 -41.41 -41.25
N PRO A 46 -6.61 -40.69 -42.19
CA PRO A 46 -5.69 -39.52 -42.10
C PRO A 46 -6.02 -38.40 -43.15
N HIS A 47 -5.53 -37.16 -42.98
CA HIS A 47 -5.16 -36.28 -44.10
C HIS A 47 -4.11 -35.22 -43.70
N SER A 48 -3.06 -35.10 -44.51
CA SER A 48 -1.87 -34.23 -44.42
C SER A 48 -2.13 -32.80 -45.00
N PRO A 49 -1.13 -31.92 -45.18
CA PRO A 49 -0.29 -31.24 -44.18
C PRO A 49 -0.19 -29.71 -44.44
N ILE A 50 -0.23 -28.81 -43.44
CA ILE A 50 0.21 -27.40 -43.67
C ILE A 50 1.06 -26.84 -42.52
N LYS A 51 2.35 -26.78 -42.82
CA LYS A 51 3.39 -25.76 -42.53
C LYS A 51 3.55 -25.21 -41.11
N SER A 52 4.69 -25.62 -40.56
CA SER A 52 5.51 -24.94 -39.57
C SER A 52 5.68 -23.44 -39.85
N TYR A 53 5.46 -22.62 -38.82
CA TYR A 53 6.25 -21.42 -38.58
C TYR A 53 6.79 -21.51 -37.16
N ALA A 54 8.07 -21.88 -37.07
CA ALA A 54 8.86 -21.63 -35.89
C ALA A 54 9.09 -20.11 -35.78
N SER A 55 8.69 -19.52 -34.66
CA SER A 55 9.28 -18.28 -34.19
C SER A 55 9.71 -18.51 -32.74
N SER A 56 11.03 -18.51 -32.59
CA SER A 56 11.83 -18.53 -31.38
C SER A 56 11.17 -17.89 -30.15
N ALA A 57 10.77 -18.74 -29.20
CA ALA A 57 10.65 -18.35 -27.80
C ALA A 57 12.01 -18.62 -27.13
N THR A 58 12.80 -17.57 -26.95
CA THR A 58 13.92 -17.58 -26.01
C THR A 58 13.35 -17.78 -24.61
N ALA A 59 13.54 -18.98 -24.06
CA ALA A 59 13.35 -19.27 -22.66
C ALA A 59 14.29 -18.36 -21.85
N VAL A 60 13.70 -17.44 -21.09
CA VAL A 60 14.40 -16.77 -19.98
C VAL A 60 14.12 -17.62 -18.76
N ASP A 61 15.19 -18.21 -18.24
CA ASP A 61 15.23 -19.09 -17.08
C ASP A 61 14.97 -18.27 -15.81
N ASP A 62 13.74 -18.32 -15.29
CA ASP A 62 13.37 -17.73 -14.00
C ASP A 62 13.85 -18.65 -12.86
N LYS A 63 15.04 -18.38 -12.35
CA LYS A 63 15.50 -18.81 -11.02
C LYS A 63 16.24 -17.68 -10.29
N GLU A 64 15.51 -16.64 -9.90
CA GLU A 64 15.80 -15.94 -8.65
C GLU A 64 14.86 -16.48 -7.57
N GLN A 65 15.21 -17.64 -7.04
CA GLN A 65 14.69 -18.07 -5.75
C GLN A 65 15.28 -17.10 -4.72
N LEU A 66 14.47 -16.15 -4.25
CA LEU A 66 14.84 -15.23 -3.18
C LEU A 66 15.33 -16.05 -1.98
N ASP A 67 16.60 -15.91 -1.62
CA ASP A 67 17.20 -16.48 -0.41
C ASP A 67 16.49 -15.86 0.82
N ASP A 68 15.43 -16.51 1.31
CA ASP A 68 14.78 -16.16 2.58
C ASP A 68 15.78 -16.14 3.75
N ASP A 69 16.89 -16.89 3.63
CA ASP A 69 17.97 -16.97 4.63
C ASP A 69 18.85 -15.71 4.74
N LYS A 70 18.72 -14.72 3.82
CA LYS A 70 19.46 -13.44 3.89
C LYS A 70 18.65 -12.28 4.48
N LEU A 71 17.34 -12.42 4.63
CA LEU A 71 16.47 -11.34 5.12
C LEU A 71 16.43 -11.33 6.65
N VAL A 72 16.95 -10.26 7.26
CA VAL A 72 16.91 -10.09 8.71
C VAL A 72 15.53 -9.54 9.11
N TYR A 73 14.77 -10.32 9.86
CA TYR A 73 13.49 -9.89 10.41
C TYR A 73 13.65 -9.43 11.87
N GLU A 74 13.05 -8.31 12.21
CA GLU A 74 12.90 -7.84 13.58
C GLU A 74 11.54 -8.28 14.12
N LYS A 75 11.53 -8.82 15.35
CA LYS A 75 10.31 -9.23 16.06
C LYS A 75 10.06 -8.24 17.20
N HIS A 76 8.97 -7.47 17.11
CA HIS A 76 8.50 -6.62 18.21
C HIS A 76 7.43 -7.37 19.00
N ARG A 77 7.55 -7.39 20.33
CA ARG A 77 6.50 -7.91 21.20
C ARG A 77 5.54 -6.77 21.54
N SER A 78 4.24 -7.05 21.42
CA SER A 78 3.18 -6.18 21.94
C SER A 78 3.35 -5.93 23.44
N SER A 79 2.79 -4.82 23.95
CA SER A 79 2.75 -4.50 25.39
C SER A 79 2.05 -5.59 26.21
N THR A 80 1.11 -6.32 25.60
CA THR A 80 0.40 -7.46 26.19
C THR A 80 1.15 -8.79 26.08
N GLY A 81 2.23 -8.85 25.29
CA GLY A 81 3.05 -10.04 25.07
C GLY A 81 2.43 -11.13 24.16
N THR A 82 1.22 -10.91 23.63
CA THR A 82 0.45 -11.91 22.86
C THR A 82 0.78 -11.95 21.37
N ASP A 83 0.88 -10.80 20.70
CA ASP A 83 1.24 -10.73 19.27
C ASP A 83 2.72 -10.42 19.06
N ILE A 84 3.30 -11.12 18.06
CA ILE A 84 4.67 -10.92 17.59
C ILE A 84 4.61 -10.21 16.24
N LEU A 85 4.93 -8.92 16.23
CA LEU A 85 5.05 -8.14 15.00
C LEU A 85 6.35 -8.49 14.30
N THR A 86 6.26 -8.90 13.04
CA THR A 86 7.42 -9.14 12.19
C THR A 86 7.60 -8.00 11.21
N THR A 87 8.80 -7.41 11.17
CA THR A 87 9.17 -6.35 10.22
C THR A 87 10.52 -6.65 9.58
N VAL A 88 10.73 -6.16 8.36
CA VAL A 88 12.05 -6.21 7.71
C VAL A 88 13.00 -5.27 8.46
N LYS A 89 14.14 -5.81 8.93
CA LYS A 89 15.16 -5.00 9.58
C LYS A 89 15.71 -4.01 8.55
N PRO A 90 15.72 -2.70 8.85
CA PRO A 90 16.31 -1.72 7.97
C PRO A 90 17.84 -1.71 8.09
N ASP A 91 18.49 -1.12 7.10
CA ASP A 91 19.93 -0.83 7.13
C ASP A 91 20.29 0.02 8.37
N ASP A 92 21.44 -0.24 8.99
CA ASP A 92 21.91 0.44 10.21
C ASP A 92 22.00 1.98 10.05
N LYS A 93 22.16 2.46 8.81
CA LYS A 93 22.10 3.89 8.47
C LYS A 93 20.74 4.52 8.77
N TYR A 94 19.66 3.75 8.72
CA TYR A 94 18.32 4.19 9.08
C TYR A 94 18.24 4.50 10.58
N GLU A 95 18.76 3.62 11.45
CA GLU A 95 18.73 3.82 12.90
C GLU A 95 19.55 5.04 13.34
N GLN A 96 20.67 5.28 12.66
CA GLN A 96 21.46 6.50 12.85
C GLN A 96 20.65 7.76 12.53
N SER A 97 19.82 7.72 11.48
CA SER A 97 18.96 8.85 11.10
C SER A 97 17.84 9.13 12.12
N LEU A 98 17.30 8.08 12.75
CA LEU A 98 16.33 8.17 13.85
C LEU A 98 16.93 8.88 15.07
N LYS A 99 18.15 8.50 15.47
CA LYS A 99 18.86 9.11 16.62
C LYS A 99 19.09 10.61 16.43
N GLN A 100 19.39 11.04 15.21
CA GLN A 100 19.52 12.46 14.88
C GLN A 100 18.19 13.23 14.93
N ASN A 101 17.04 12.58 14.74
CA ASN A 101 15.73 13.24 14.79
C ASN A 101 15.31 13.58 16.24
N GLY A 102 15.67 12.77 17.23
CA GLY A 102 15.36 13.04 18.64
C GLY A 102 16.06 14.29 19.19
N ALA A 103 17.30 14.57 18.76
CA ALA A 103 18.10 15.69 19.26
C ALA A 103 17.63 17.07 18.78
N THR A 104 16.89 17.17 17.66
CA THR A 104 16.49 18.46 17.07
C THR A 104 15.04 18.86 17.38
N THR A 105 14.24 17.96 17.95
CA THR A 105 12.77 18.12 18.05
C THR A 105 12.26 18.30 19.49
N GLN A 106 13.15 18.34 20.50
CA GLN A 106 12.70 18.60 21.87
C GLN A 106 12.22 20.06 22.03
N ARG A 107 10.91 20.20 22.23
CA ARG A 107 10.27 21.39 22.76
C ARG A 107 10.66 21.50 24.24
N GLU A 108 11.73 22.23 24.56
CA GLU A 108 12.01 22.57 25.95
C GLU A 108 10.83 23.40 26.50
N LYS A 109 10.00 22.76 27.33
CA LYS A 109 9.13 23.48 28.27
C LYS A 109 10.07 24.18 29.25
N SER A 110 10.29 25.48 29.04
CA SER A 110 11.02 26.33 29.98
C SER A 110 10.35 26.28 31.35
N LYS A 111 10.94 25.52 32.28
CA LYS A 111 10.79 25.75 33.71
C LYS A 111 12.03 26.50 34.15
N ASN A 112 11.83 27.70 34.68
CA ASN A 112 12.84 28.55 35.29
C ASN A 112 13.80 27.73 36.18
N GLY A 113 15.07 27.71 35.81
CA GLY A 113 16.13 27.08 36.60
C GLY A 113 17.49 27.26 35.95
N ARG A 114 18.31 28.13 36.54
CA ARG A 114 19.72 28.44 36.21
C ARG A 114 20.46 27.32 35.46
N THR A 115 20.82 27.57 34.21
CA THR A 115 21.61 26.65 33.38
C THR A 115 23.09 26.72 33.74
N LYS A 116 23.63 25.56 34.14
CA LYS A 116 25.06 25.30 34.29
C LYS A 116 25.64 25.11 32.88
N LYS A 117 26.69 25.89 32.58
CA LYS A 117 27.44 25.89 31.32
C LYS A 117 28.04 24.51 31.05
N GLN A 118 27.74 23.90 29.91
CA GLN A 118 28.51 22.78 29.37
C GLN A 118 28.82 23.09 27.90
N ASP A 119 30.12 23.26 27.65
CA ASP A 119 30.70 23.66 26.37
C ASP A 119 30.52 22.57 25.31
N THR A 120 29.92 22.94 24.18
CA THR A 120 30.21 22.34 22.89
C THR A 120 30.61 23.42 21.91
N THR A 121 31.78 23.23 21.32
CA THR A 121 32.50 24.15 20.44
C THR A 121 31.72 24.41 19.15
N GLU A 122 30.83 25.40 19.16
CA GLU A 122 30.23 25.94 17.93
C GLU A 122 31.24 26.86 17.23
N GLN A 123 31.60 26.51 16.00
CA GLN A 123 32.48 27.28 15.12
C GLN A 123 31.99 28.73 14.97
N ALA A 124 32.69 29.67 15.61
CA ALA A 124 32.52 31.09 15.38
C ALA A 124 33.11 31.46 14.00
N LEU A 125 32.36 32.20 13.18
CA LEU A 125 32.91 32.76 11.95
C LEU A 125 34.00 33.77 12.32
N ALA A 126 35.02 33.92 11.47
CA ALA A 126 36.17 34.81 11.70
C ALA A 126 35.80 36.29 11.97
N SER A 127 34.56 36.69 11.68
CA SER A 127 34.01 38.02 11.99
C SER A 127 33.47 38.18 13.41
N GLY A 128 33.59 37.17 14.28
CA GLY A 128 33.01 37.15 15.63
C GLY A 128 31.49 36.97 15.65
N ARG A 129 30.85 36.79 14.48
CA ARG A 129 29.42 36.51 14.36
C ARG A 129 29.16 35.01 14.39
N LYS A 130 28.21 34.56 15.21
CA LYS A 130 27.69 33.18 15.13
C LYS A 130 26.71 33.08 13.96
N ALA A 131 26.90 32.10 13.07
CA ALA A 131 25.94 31.82 12.01
C ALA A 131 24.57 31.47 12.63
N GLY A 132 23.51 32.20 12.27
CA GLY A 132 22.17 32.04 12.84
C GLY A 132 21.87 32.85 14.11
N ALA A 133 22.80 33.67 14.61
CA ALA A 133 22.50 34.61 15.69
C ALA A 133 21.44 35.63 15.25
N GLY A 134 20.28 35.66 15.93
CA GLY A 134 19.12 36.51 15.62
C GLY A 134 17.93 35.78 14.99
N TRP A 135 18.14 34.58 14.40
CA TRP A 135 17.05 33.76 13.85
C TRP A 135 16.14 33.12 14.91
N GLN A 136 16.55 33.15 16.18
CA GLN A 136 15.69 32.75 17.32
C GLN A 136 14.57 33.77 17.59
N ARG A 137 14.65 34.98 17.01
CA ARG A 137 13.65 36.05 17.15
C ARG A 137 12.72 36.18 15.93
N SER A 138 12.94 35.44 14.84
CA SER A 138 12.03 35.46 13.71
C SER A 138 10.79 34.61 14.01
N ALA A 139 9.60 35.14 13.71
CA ALA A 139 8.34 34.40 13.84
C ALA A 139 8.31 33.11 12.99
N ILE A 140 9.18 33.05 11.98
CA ILE A 140 9.40 31.91 11.10
C ILE A 140 10.79 31.33 11.41
N ARG A 141 10.86 30.08 11.87
CA ARG A 141 12.11 29.32 12.01
C ARG A 141 12.54 28.85 10.63
N TRP A 142 13.75 29.21 10.21
CA TRP A 142 14.33 28.80 8.94
C TRP A 142 15.19 27.53 9.12
N ALA A 143 15.27 26.69 8.10
CA ALA A 143 16.16 25.52 8.13
C ALA A 143 17.64 25.97 8.20
N PRO A 144 18.46 25.43 9.12
CA PRO A 144 19.88 25.76 9.16
C PRO A 144 20.56 25.34 7.84
N LEU A 145 21.52 26.13 7.37
CA LEU A 145 22.25 25.84 6.11
C LEU A 145 23.05 24.53 6.19
N SER A 146 23.38 24.05 7.39
CA SER A 146 24.14 22.82 7.68
C SER A 146 23.30 21.54 7.79
N VAL A 147 22.19 21.42 7.06
CA VAL A 147 21.41 20.17 7.01
C VAL A 147 22.14 19.12 6.14
N PRO A 148 22.39 17.90 6.65
CA PRO A 148 23.04 16.81 5.90
C PRO A 148 22.34 16.49 4.58
N LEU A 149 23.11 16.09 3.56
CA LEU A 149 22.60 15.73 2.22
C LEU A 149 21.49 14.68 2.28
N GLN A 150 21.63 13.67 3.15
CA GLN A 150 20.61 12.63 3.35
C GLN A 150 19.25 13.23 3.75
N ARG A 151 19.23 14.19 4.68
CA ARG A 151 18.00 14.85 5.10
C ARG A 151 17.39 15.70 3.99
N ARG A 152 18.21 16.29 3.12
CA ARG A 152 17.74 17.03 1.93
C ARG A 152 17.12 16.09 0.92
N LEU A 153 17.76 14.96 0.62
CA LEU A 153 17.22 13.94 -0.28
C LEU A 153 15.89 13.37 0.22
N GLN A 154 15.75 13.11 1.53
CA GLN A 154 14.49 12.70 2.14
C GLN A 154 13.40 13.77 1.94
N THR A 155 13.71 15.04 2.25
CA THR A 155 12.78 16.16 2.04
C THR A 155 12.40 16.30 0.57
N THR A 156 13.36 16.20 -0.35
CA THR A 156 13.11 16.29 -1.79
C THR A 156 12.24 15.13 -2.28
N ALA A 157 12.47 13.90 -1.82
CA ALA A 157 11.65 12.74 -2.18
C ALA A 157 10.18 12.94 -1.76
N VAL A 158 9.95 13.36 -0.51
CA VAL A 158 8.60 13.66 -0.01
C VAL A 158 7.99 14.84 -0.75
N LEU A 159 8.75 15.92 -0.98
CA LEU A 159 8.26 17.09 -1.70
C LEU A 159 7.81 16.72 -3.11
N ILE A 160 8.65 16.02 -3.88
CA ILE A 160 8.35 15.56 -5.25
C ILE A 160 7.08 14.73 -5.24
N HIS A 161 6.91 13.82 -4.28
CA HIS A 161 5.69 13.03 -4.14
C HIS A 161 4.47 13.91 -3.82
N SER A 162 4.56 14.77 -2.81
CA SER A 162 3.46 15.66 -2.39
C SER A 162 3.00 16.62 -3.49
N VAL A 163 3.90 17.07 -4.36
CA VAL A 163 3.58 17.99 -5.46
C VAL A 163 3.48 17.31 -6.82
N SER A 164 3.56 15.97 -6.90
CA SER A 164 3.68 15.26 -8.18
C SER A 164 2.52 15.57 -9.11
N ILE A 165 1.29 15.60 -8.62
CA ILE A 165 0.09 15.90 -9.43
C ILE A 165 0.22 17.28 -10.06
N ALA A 166 0.53 18.30 -9.25
CA ALA A 166 0.72 19.66 -9.74
C ALA A 166 1.89 19.75 -10.72
N LEU A 167 3.02 19.11 -10.40
CA LEU A 167 4.20 19.09 -11.26
C LEU A 167 3.91 18.48 -12.64
N PHE A 168 3.28 17.32 -12.68
CA PHE A 168 2.94 16.65 -13.94
C PHE A 168 1.88 17.42 -14.73
N LEU A 169 0.86 17.97 -14.07
CA LEU A 169 -0.16 18.79 -14.72
C LEU A 169 0.43 20.08 -15.30
N SER A 170 1.24 20.82 -14.53
CA SER A 170 1.92 22.03 -15.00
C SER A 170 2.87 21.72 -16.15
N THR A 171 3.60 20.60 -16.09
CA THR A 171 4.46 20.15 -17.19
C THR A 171 3.64 19.86 -18.45
N PHE A 172 2.50 19.16 -18.31
CA PHE A 172 1.60 18.88 -19.43
C PHE A 172 1.07 20.17 -20.07
N LEU A 173 0.55 21.11 -19.26
CA LEU A 173 0.05 22.39 -19.76
C LEU A 173 1.14 23.21 -20.45
N PHE A 174 2.37 23.18 -19.92
CA PHE A 174 3.53 23.81 -20.55
C PHE A 174 3.85 23.18 -21.91
N LEU A 175 3.80 21.84 -22.04
CA LEU A 175 3.97 21.17 -23.32
C LEU A 175 2.86 21.56 -24.31
N CYS A 176 1.59 21.63 -23.87
CA CYS A 176 0.48 22.10 -24.71
C CYS A 176 0.69 23.52 -25.24
N ALA A 177 1.37 24.40 -24.49
CA ALA A 177 1.69 25.75 -24.92
C ALA A 177 2.76 25.82 -26.03
N ILE A 178 3.46 24.72 -26.31
CA ILE A 178 4.50 24.62 -27.35
C ILE A 178 3.94 23.84 -28.55
N PRO A 179 3.56 24.50 -29.67
CA PRO A 179 2.97 23.82 -30.83
C PRO A 179 3.84 22.72 -31.44
N LEU A 180 5.17 22.82 -31.29
CA LEU A 180 6.12 21.80 -31.77
C LEU A 180 5.89 20.41 -31.12
N THR A 181 5.31 20.36 -29.93
CA THR A 181 5.05 19.10 -29.22
C THR A 181 3.73 18.44 -29.62
N TRP A 182 2.84 19.15 -30.32
CA TRP A 182 1.49 18.69 -30.65
C TRP A 182 1.45 17.40 -31.49
N PRO A 183 2.35 17.16 -32.46
CA PRO A 183 2.39 15.91 -33.20
C PRO A 183 2.59 14.68 -32.31
N ILE A 184 3.15 14.84 -31.11
CA ILE A 184 3.30 13.75 -30.12
C ILE A 184 2.15 13.79 -29.10
N LEU A 185 1.78 14.98 -28.62
CA LEU A 185 0.75 15.14 -27.60
C LEU A 185 -0.63 14.70 -28.09
N VAL A 186 -1.04 15.07 -29.31
CA VAL A 186 -2.38 14.76 -29.81
C VAL A 186 -2.59 13.24 -29.91
N PRO A 187 -1.72 12.45 -30.58
CA PRO A 187 -1.83 10.99 -30.56
C PRO A 187 -1.78 10.39 -29.16
N TYR A 188 -0.93 10.93 -28.28
CA TYR A 188 -0.86 10.47 -26.89
C TYR A 188 -2.18 10.69 -26.14
N LEU A 189 -2.83 11.85 -26.27
CA LEU A 189 -4.11 12.14 -25.63
C LEU A 189 -5.23 11.27 -26.19
N VAL A 190 -5.25 11.12 -27.50
CA VAL A 190 -6.18 10.26 -28.25
C VAL A 190 -6.06 8.81 -27.75
N TYR A 191 -4.84 8.25 -27.70
CA TYR A 191 -4.58 6.94 -27.11
C TYR A 191 -5.01 6.86 -25.63
N SER A 192 -4.70 7.89 -24.85
CA SER A 192 -4.90 7.88 -23.40
C SER A 192 -6.36 7.95 -22.99
N PHE A 193 -7.19 8.71 -23.70
CA PHE A 193 -8.60 8.90 -23.36
C PHE A 193 -9.55 7.94 -24.06
N ILE A 194 -9.20 7.45 -25.25
CA ILE A 194 -10.09 6.60 -26.06
C ILE A 194 -9.74 5.11 -25.91
N TRP A 195 -8.45 4.77 -25.89
CA TRP A 195 -8.01 3.37 -25.98
C TRP A 195 -7.41 2.79 -24.70
N CYS A 196 -7.19 3.59 -23.65
CA CYS A 196 -6.45 3.15 -22.48
C CYS A 196 -7.33 3.02 -21.22
N ASP A 197 -7.78 1.79 -20.98
CA ASP A 197 -8.54 1.36 -19.79
C ASP A 197 -7.64 0.76 -18.67
N GLN A 198 -6.32 0.99 -18.74
CA GLN A 198 -5.35 0.25 -17.91
C GLN A 198 -5.49 0.51 -16.40
N ALA A 199 -6.18 1.57 -15.99
CA ALA A 199 -6.51 1.84 -14.59
C ALA A 199 -7.57 0.88 -14.01
N THR A 200 -8.39 0.27 -14.88
CA THR A 200 -9.46 -0.66 -14.51
C THR A 200 -9.25 -2.07 -15.05
N SER A 201 -8.37 -2.27 -16.05
CA SER A 201 -8.22 -3.55 -16.76
C SER A 201 -7.84 -4.75 -15.88
N GLY A 202 -7.11 -4.52 -14.78
CA GLY A 202 -6.65 -5.55 -13.82
C GLY A 202 -5.30 -6.21 -14.15
N THR A 203 -4.75 -5.98 -15.35
CA THR A 203 -3.57 -6.70 -15.86
C THR A 203 -2.22 -6.21 -15.32
N LEU A 204 -2.17 -4.99 -14.79
CA LEU A 204 -0.95 -4.34 -14.27
C LEU A 204 0.25 -4.29 -15.25
N THR A 205 0.00 -4.33 -16.56
CA THR A 205 1.05 -4.37 -17.62
C THR A 205 2.08 -3.23 -17.51
N ARG A 206 1.66 -2.06 -17.01
CA ARG A 206 2.51 -0.87 -16.89
C ARG A 206 3.30 -0.79 -15.59
N ARG A 207 3.02 -1.67 -14.62
CA ARG A 207 3.67 -1.66 -13.31
C ARG A 207 5.17 -1.92 -13.47
N SER A 208 5.99 -0.98 -13.00
CA SER A 208 7.45 -1.10 -13.04
C SER A 208 8.02 -1.46 -11.67
N GLN A 209 8.52 -2.68 -11.52
CA GLN A 209 9.16 -3.11 -10.28
C GLN A 209 10.44 -2.32 -9.97
N ARG A 210 11.20 -1.96 -11.01
CA ARG A 210 12.39 -1.10 -10.87
C ARG A 210 12.05 0.26 -10.26
N LEU A 211 10.95 0.88 -10.69
CA LEU A 211 10.51 2.16 -10.13
C LEU A 211 10.11 2.00 -8.67
N ARG A 212 9.31 0.98 -8.34
CA ARG A 212 8.85 0.69 -6.96
C ARG A 212 9.98 0.33 -5.99
N ARG A 213 11.06 -0.29 -6.48
CA ARG A 213 12.29 -0.65 -5.71
C ARG A 213 13.35 0.46 -5.70
N SER A 214 13.09 1.61 -6.33
CA SER A 214 14.10 2.66 -6.44
C SER A 214 14.42 3.31 -5.07
N LYS A 215 15.68 3.75 -4.91
CA LYS A 215 16.21 4.31 -3.65
C LYS A 215 15.51 5.60 -3.20
N ILE A 216 14.78 6.27 -4.10
CA ILE A 216 13.97 7.45 -3.73
C ILE A 216 12.90 7.09 -2.71
N TRP A 217 12.32 5.88 -2.80
CA TRP A 217 11.30 5.43 -1.87
C TRP A 217 11.87 5.04 -0.51
N SER A 218 13.10 4.55 -0.46
CA SER A 218 13.82 4.38 0.81
C SER A 218 14.05 5.73 1.50
N ALA A 219 14.38 6.78 0.74
CA ALA A 219 14.50 8.14 1.28
C ALA A 219 13.13 8.69 1.73
N PHE A 220 12.06 8.45 0.96
CA PHE A 220 10.69 8.79 1.33
C PHE A 220 10.27 8.13 2.66
N ALA A 221 10.41 6.81 2.77
CA ALA A 221 10.07 6.07 3.98
C ALA A 221 10.91 6.49 5.20
N SER A 222 12.18 6.83 4.99
CA SER A 222 13.09 7.30 6.05
C SER A 222 12.77 8.72 6.53
N TYR A 223 12.01 9.51 5.78
CA TYR A 223 11.54 10.82 6.23
C TYR A 223 10.55 10.70 7.39
N PHE A 224 9.64 9.72 7.30
CA PHE A 224 8.55 9.42 8.25
C PHE A 224 8.89 8.35 9.27
N PRO A 225 10.17 8.05 9.45
CA PRO A 225 10.63 6.72 9.90
C PRO A 225 9.57 5.60 9.80
N ALA A 226 9.11 5.31 8.58
CA ALA A 226 7.98 4.41 8.39
C ALA A 226 8.36 2.94 8.59
N ARG A 227 7.39 2.14 9.07
CA ARG A 227 7.52 0.70 9.33
C ARG A 227 6.27 -0.05 8.93
N LEU A 228 6.45 -1.22 8.34
CA LEU A 228 5.40 -2.18 8.04
C LEU A 228 5.57 -3.40 8.93
N HIS A 229 4.55 -3.71 9.70
CA HIS A 229 4.51 -4.79 10.69
C HIS A 229 3.48 -5.82 10.27
N ARG A 230 3.91 -7.08 10.18
CA ARG A 230 3.04 -8.22 9.92
C ARG A 230 2.74 -8.95 11.22
N THR A 231 1.45 -9.11 11.55
CA THR A 231 1.00 -9.94 12.69
C THR A 231 1.02 -11.43 12.33
N VAL A 232 0.47 -11.80 11.17
CA VAL A 232 0.37 -13.20 10.70
C VAL A 232 0.86 -13.36 9.27
N LYS A 233 1.35 -14.56 8.94
CA LYS A 233 1.65 -14.92 7.54
C LYS A 233 0.33 -15.04 6.78
N LEU A 234 0.28 -14.46 5.59
CA LEU A 234 -0.84 -14.60 4.66
C LEU A 234 -0.52 -15.67 3.62
N GLU A 235 -1.51 -16.48 3.28
CA GLU A 235 -1.37 -17.54 2.27
C GLU A 235 -1.35 -16.94 0.85
N PRO A 236 -0.40 -17.30 -0.02
CA PRO A 236 -0.32 -16.74 -1.37
C PRO A 236 -1.41 -17.28 -2.33
N HIS A 237 -2.18 -18.29 -1.93
CA HIS A 237 -3.24 -18.90 -2.75
C HIS A 237 -4.63 -18.33 -2.48
N ARG A 238 -4.72 -17.22 -1.73
CA ARG A 238 -5.96 -16.50 -1.43
C ARG A 238 -5.95 -15.13 -2.11
N LYS A 239 -7.14 -14.54 -2.22
CA LYS A 239 -7.34 -13.14 -2.65
C LYS A 239 -7.49 -12.28 -1.41
N TYR A 240 -7.00 -11.04 -1.45
CA TYR A 240 -7.06 -10.14 -0.30
C TYR A 240 -7.55 -8.73 -0.62
N ILE A 241 -8.31 -8.14 0.30
CA ILE A 241 -8.58 -6.72 0.34
C ILE A 241 -8.02 -6.17 1.66
N PHE A 242 -6.93 -5.43 1.57
CA PHE A 242 -6.36 -4.70 2.69
C PHE A 242 -7.14 -3.41 2.90
N GLY A 243 -7.77 -3.24 4.06
CA GLY A 243 -8.43 -1.99 4.42
C GLY A 243 -7.51 -1.16 5.32
N TYR A 244 -6.98 -0.06 4.78
CA TYR A 244 -6.04 0.84 5.44
C TYR A 244 -6.74 1.95 6.22
N HIS A 245 -6.34 2.14 7.47
CA HIS A 245 -6.85 3.12 8.41
C HIS A 245 -5.73 3.77 9.23
N PRO A 246 -5.79 5.07 9.57
CA PRO A 246 -6.68 6.05 8.98
C PRO A 246 -6.17 6.47 7.59
N HIS A 247 -6.97 7.16 6.80
CA HIS A 247 -6.56 7.84 5.58
C HIS A 247 -5.53 8.93 5.87
N GLY A 248 -5.67 9.64 6.98
CA GLY A 248 -4.97 10.91 7.20
C GLY A 248 -5.25 11.89 6.06
N ILE A 249 -4.35 12.85 5.84
CA ILE A 249 -4.58 13.84 4.78
C ILE A 249 -4.25 13.29 3.39
N ILE A 250 -3.09 12.64 3.23
CA ILE A 250 -2.56 12.15 1.94
C ILE A 250 -2.24 10.64 1.96
N SER A 251 -2.35 9.95 3.10
CA SER A 251 -2.03 8.52 3.25
C SER A 251 -0.59 8.16 2.86
N HIS A 252 0.39 8.91 3.37
CA HIS A 252 1.82 8.69 3.07
C HIS A 252 2.28 7.30 3.52
N GLY A 253 1.78 6.80 4.64
CA GLY A 253 2.07 5.45 5.11
C GLY A 253 1.53 4.38 4.15
N ALA A 254 0.30 4.56 3.64
CA ALA A 254 -0.27 3.63 2.67
C ALA A 254 0.58 3.58 1.39
N PHE A 255 1.01 4.74 0.90
CA PHE A 255 1.89 4.82 -0.26
C PHE A 255 3.23 4.13 0.00
N ALA A 256 3.90 4.43 1.12
CA ALA A 256 5.17 3.80 1.49
C ALA A 256 5.07 2.27 1.57
N ALA A 257 4.03 1.74 2.24
CA ALA A 257 3.86 0.32 2.49
C ALA A 257 3.34 -0.48 1.30
N PHE A 258 2.37 0.07 0.55
CA PHE A 258 1.56 -0.71 -0.37
C PHE A 258 1.78 -0.34 -1.84
N ALA A 259 2.27 0.87 -2.14
CA ALA A 259 2.61 1.28 -3.51
C ALA A 259 4.09 1.05 -3.85
N THR A 260 5.00 1.20 -2.88
CA THR A 260 6.46 1.05 -3.08
C THR A 260 6.98 -0.26 -2.48
N GLU A 261 8.24 -0.60 -2.71
CA GLU A 261 8.95 -1.68 -2.00
C GLU A 261 9.84 -1.15 -0.86
N ALA A 262 9.70 0.12 -0.46
CA ALA A 262 10.58 0.73 0.54
C ALA A 262 10.51 0.09 1.92
N LEU A 263 9.37 -0.51 2.26
CA LEU A 263 9.14 -1.19 3.54
C LEU A 263 9.16 -2.73 3.41
N GLY A 264 9.58 -3.27 2.25
CA GLY A 264 9.72 -4.71 2.02
C GLY A 264 8.39 -5.46 1.99
N PHE A 265 7.37 -4.93 1.30
CA PHE A 265 6.07 -5.61 1.21
C PHE A 265 6.20 -7.03 0.64
N THR A 266 6.95 -7.18 -0.46
CA THR A 266 7.15 -8.50 -1.10
C THR A 266 7.83 -9.48 -0.15
N ASP A 267 8.73 -9.00 0.71
CA ASP A 267 9.46 -9.83 1.68
C ASP A 267 8.54 -10.25 2.84
N LEU A 268 7.64 -9.35 3.30
CA LEU A 268 6.68 -9.67 4.37
C LEU A 268 5.51 -10.54 3.89
N PHE A 269 5.11 -10.40 2.63
CA PHE A 269 3.96 -11.10 2.04
C PHE A 269 4.37 -11.78 0.73
N PRO A 270 5.23 -12.80 0.78
CA PRO A 270 5.73 -13.47 -0.41
C PRO A 270 4.60 -14.12 -1.20
N GLY A 271 4.66 -14.03 -2.53
CA GLY A 271 3.63 -14.53 -3.43
C GLY A 271 2.36 -13.69 -3.52
N ILE A 272 2.26 -12.58 -2.77
CA ILE A 272 1.11 -11.67 -2.84
C ILE A 272 1.49 -10.41 -3.64
N THR A 273 0.76 -10.17 -4.73
CA THR A 273 0.88 -8.97 -5.55
C THR A 273 -0.20 -7.96 -5.15
N ASN A 274 0.19 -6.99 -4.30
CA ASN A 274 -0.70 -5.92 -3.87
C ASN A 274 -0.75 -4.74 -4.86
N THR A 275 -1.90 -4.07 -4.93
CA THR A 275 -2.17 -2.87 -5.72
C THR A 275 -2.85 -1.82 -4.84
N LEU A 276 -2.19 -0.69 -4.59
CA LEU A 276 -2.80 0.43 -3.87
C LEU A 276 -3.79 1.17 -4.77
N LEU A 277 -5.01 1.38 -4.29
CA LEU A 277 -6.07 2.00 -5.06
C LEU A 277 -6.19 3.49 -4.74
N THR A 278 -6.49 4.28 -5.77
CA THR A 278 -6.69 5.73 -5.66
C THR A 278 -7.89 6.17 -6.49
N LEU A 279 -8.31 7.43 -6.29
CA LEU A 279 -9.36 8.10 -7.05
C LEU A 279 -9.19 7.93 -8.57
N ASP A 280 -10.29 7.63 -9.26
CA ASP A 280 -10.32 7.47 -10.73
C ASP A 280 -9.83 8.72 -11.48
N SER A 281 -10.10 9.90 -10.93
CA SER A 281 -9.69 11.20 -11.49
C SER A 281 -8.17 11.31 -11.69
N ASN A 282 -7.36 10.64 -10.86
CA ASN A 282 -5.91 10.61 -10.99
C ASN A 282 -5.46 10.03 -12.34
N PHE A 283 -6.23 9.09 -12.91
CA PHE A 283 -5.92 8.46 -14.19
C PHE A 283 -6.40 9.27 -15.39
N ARG A 284 -7.06 10.41 -15.16
CA ARG A 284 -7.46 11.36 -16.22
C ARG A 284 -6.46 12.51 -16.40
N ILE A 285 -5.52 12.67 -15.46
CA ILE A 285 -4.50 13.71 -15.52
C ILE A 285 -3.34 13.21 -16.40
N PRO A 286 -3.08 13.83 -17.56
CA PRO A 286 -1.99 13.41 -18.45
C PRO A 286 -0.63 13.48 -17.74
N LEU A 287 0.29 12.61 -18.15
CA LEU A 287 1.62 12.35 -17.54
C LEU A 287 1.56 11.77 -16.11
N TYR A 288 0.74 12.33 -15.22
CA TYR A 288 0.55 11.80 -13.88
C TYR A 288 -0.08 10.40 -13.90
N ARG A 289 -1.06 10.19 -14.78
CA ARG A 289 -1.62 8.87 -15.13
C ARG A 289 -0.53 7.83 -15.38
N ASP A 290 0.44 8.17 -16.23
CA ASP A 290 1.49 7.24 -16.64
C ASP A 290 2.43 6.91 -15.48
N TYR A 291 2.74 7.92 -14.67
CA TYR A 291 3.48 7.76 -13.42
C TYR A 291 2.72 6.87 -12.41
N ALA A 292 1.42 7.11 -12.21
CA ALA A 292 0.58 6.33 -11.29
C ALA A 292 0.49 4.86 -11.71
N LEU A 293 0.25 4.61 -13.00
CA LEU A 293 0.24 3.25 -13.57
C LEU A 293 1.62 2.58 -13.49
N ALA A 294 2.70 3.33 -13.70
CA ALA A 294 4.06 2.83 -13.55
C ALA A 294 4.39 2.44 -12.09
N MET A 295 3.85 3.16 -11.12
CA MET A 295 3.91 2.80 -9.70
C MET A 295 3.04 1.56 -9.36
N GLY A 296 2.20 1.11 -10.29
CA GLY A 296 1.26 0.00 -10.06
C GLY A 296 0.06 0.42 -9.24
N LEU A 297 -0.33 1.71 -9.26
CA LEU A 297 -1.60 2.17 -8.70
C LEU A 297 -2.75 1.85 -9.66
N ALA A 298 -3.96 1.67 -9.11
CA ALA A 298 -5.17 1.44 -9.90
C ALA A 298 -6.37 2.24 -9.37
N SER A 299 -7.46 2.27 -10.12
CA SER A 299 -8.70 2.95 -9.74
C SER A 299 -9.36 2.23 -8.56
N VAL A 300 -9.93 2.98 -7.62
CA VAL A 300 -10.75 2.43 -6.52
C VAL A 300 -12.18 2.07 -6.96
N SER A 301 -12.47 2.16 -8.27
CA SER A 301 -13.77 1.78 -8.81
C SER A 301 -14.05 0.29 -8.58
N LYS A 302 -15.35 -0.06 -8.44
CA LYS A 302 -15.80 -1.44 -8.31
C LYS A 302 -15.23 -2.32 -9.44
N GLU A 303 -15.34 -1.86 -10.68
CA GLU A 303 -14.86 -2.59 -11.86
C GLU A 303 -13.36 -2.90 -11.78
N SER A 304 -12.53 -1.93 -11.38
CA SER A 304 -11.09 -2.14 -11.22
C SER A 304 -10.80 -3.19 -10.15
N ILE A 305 -11.48 -3.11 -8.99
CA ILE A 305 -11.33 -4.08 -7.90
C ILE A 305 -11.71 -5.49 -8.37
N GLU A 306 -12.87 -5.64 -9.03
CA GLU A 306 -13.32 -6.92 -9.56
C GLU A 306 -12.31 -7.49 -10.58
N ASN A 307 -11.80 -6.66 -11.50
CA ASN A 307 -10.79 -7.07 -12.48
C ASN A 307 -9.44 -7.44 -11.84
N LEU A 308 -8.97 -6.68 -10.85
CA LEU A 308 -7.70 -6.93 -10.15
C LEU A 308 -7.71 -8.22 -9.34
N LEU A 309 -8.87 -8.60 -8.82
CA LEU A 309 -9.10 -9.80 -8.00
C LEU A 309 -9.56 -11.01 -8.83
N SER A 310 -9.88 -10.85 -10.11
CA SER A 310 -10.30 -11.95 -11.00
C SER A 310 -9.30 -12.26 -12.12
N LYS A 311 -8.27 -11.43 -12.31
CA LYS A 311 -7.28 -11.61 -13.39
C LYS A 311 -5.86 -11.72 -12.84
N GLY A 312 -5.06 -12.55 -13.49
CA GLY A 312 -3.66 -12.76 -13.14
C GLY A 312 -3.52 -13.58 -11.86
N GLY A 313 -2.42 -13.38 -11.12
CA GLY A 313 -2.13 -14.25 -9.99
C GLY A 313 -1.64 -15.64 -10.43
N VAL A 314 -1.39 -16.52 -9.47
CA VAL A 314 -0.72 -17.82 -9.71
C VAL A 314 -1.56 -18.76 -10.59
N ASN A 315 -2.88 -18.68 -10.49
CA ASN A 315 -3.82 -19.50 -11.27
C ASN A 315 -4.46 -18.74 -12.45
N GLY A 316 -4.09 -17.48 -12.70
CA GLY A 316 -4.72 -16.63 -13.71
C GLY A 316 -6.10 -16.05 -13.32
N GLU A 317 -6.70 -16.51 -12.22
CA GLU A 317 -8.04 -16.10 -11.74
C GLU A 317 -7.98 -15.28 -10.43
N GLY A 318 -6.82 -14.71 -10.13
CA GLY A 318 -6.63 -13.77 -9.02
C GLY A 318 -5.98 -14.34 -7.76
N MET A 319 -5.60 -15.63 -7.69
CA MET A 319 -4.87 -16.14 -6.52
C MET A 319 -3.55 -15.40 -6.29
N GLY A 320 -3.33 -14.94 -5.06
CA GLY A 320 -2.17 -14.12 -4.72
C GLY A 320 -2.33 -12.65 -5.12
N ARG A 321 -3.51 -12.23 -5.60
CA ARG A 321 -3.82 -10.82 -5.83
C ARG A 321 -4.34 -10.18 -4.56
N ALA A 322 -3.87 -8.97 -4.34
CA ALA A 322 -4.34 -8.12 -3.27
C ALA A 322 -4.61 -6.71 -3.78
N VAL A 323 -5.61 -6.06 -3.18
CA VAL A 323 -5.82 -4.63 -3.33
C VAL A 323 -5.80 -3.95 -1.97
N THR A 324 -5.26 -2.74 -1.90
CA THR A 324 -5.32 -1.91 -0.69
C THR A 324 -6.26 -0.74 -0.91
N ILE A 325 -7.27 -0.63 -0.05
CA ILE A 325 -8.27 0.43 -0.05
C ILE A 325 -8.05 1.27 1.19
N VAL A 326 -7.89 2.59 1.00
CA VAL A 326 -7.92 3.53 2.11
C VAL A 326 -9.39 3.87 2.39
N VAL A 327 -9.96 3.23 3.41
CA VAL A 327 -11.43 3.11 3.57
C VAL A 327 -12.09 4.44 3.94
N GLY A 328 -11.48 5.21 4.85
CA GLY A 328 -12.03 6.48 5.31
C GLY A 328 -12.20 7.53 4.20
N GLY A 329 -11.33 7.49 3.19
CA GLY A 329 -11.38 8.35 2.01
C GLY A 329 -11.36 9.85 2.33
N ALA A 330 -11.96 10.64 1.44
CA ALA A 330 -12.01 12.10 1.57
C ALA A 330 -12.79 12.61 2.80
N ARG A 331 -13.67 11.79 3.41
CA ARG A 331 -14.42 12.23 4.60
C ARG A 331 -13.56 12.15 5.85
N GLU A 332 -12.74 11.12 5.97
CA GLU A 332 -11.80 10.98 7.08
C GLU A 332 -10.64 11.97 6.97
N SER A 333 -10.17 12.26 5.76
CA SER A 333 -9.10 13.24 5.54
C SER A 333 -9.46 14.67 5.93
N LEU A 334 -10.76 15.02 5.93
CA LEU A 334 -11.28 16.32 6.37
C LEU A 334 -11.42 16.46 7.89
N ASN A 335 -11.33 15.35 8.62
CA ASN A 335 -11.45 15.30 10.08
C ASN A 335 -10.15 14.76 10.71
N ALA A 336 -9.04 14.84 9.97
CA ALA A 336 -7.78 14.25 10.36
C ALA A 336 -7.08 15.19 11.37
N GLU A 337 -7.09 14.79 12.63
CA GLU A 337 -6.53 15.55 13.73
C GLU A 337 -5.31 14.82 14.33
N PRO A 338 -4.21 15.53 14.62
CA PRO A 338 -3.08 14.95 15.34
C PRO A 338 -3.51 14.33 16.67
N HIS A 339 -2.89 13.21 17.00
CA HIS A 339 -3.04 12.47 18.26
C HIS A 339 -4.44 11.90 18.51
N SER A 340 -5.33 11.94 17.53
CA SER A 340 -6.64 11.29 17.58
C SER A 340 -6.80 10.30 16.42
N LEU A 341 -7.64 9.29 16.63
CA LEU A 341 -7.92 8.27 15.63
C LEU A 341 -9.43 8.06 15.50
N ARG A 342 -10.03 8.83 14.59
CA ARG A 342 -11.46 8.80 14.29
C ARG A 342 -11.65 8.18 12.91
N LEU A 343 -12.21 6.96 12.87
CA LEU A 343 -12.35 6.18 11.64
C LEU A 343 -13.78 6.24 11.10
N VAL A 344 -13.93 6.69 9.85
CA VAL A 344 -15.20 6.69 9.12
C VAL A 344 -15.45 5.27 8.59
N LEU A 345 -16.03 4.40 9.43
CA LEU A 345 -16.13 2.96 9.15
C LEU A 345 -17.54 2.37 9.36
N ASN A 346 -18.37 2.94 10.25
CA ASN A 346 -19.64 2.32 10.64
C ASN A 346 -20.60 2.16 9.44
N SER A 347 -20.70 3.17 8.57
CA SER A 347 -21.53 3.10 7.35
C SER A 347 -20.81 2.48 6.14
N ARG A 348 -19.50 2.21 6.23
CA ARG A 348 -18.66 1.81 5.09
C ARG A 348 -18.66 0.30 4.86
N LYS A 349 -19.78 -0.28 4.43
CA LYS A 349 -19.89 -1.72 4.12
C LYS A 349 -19.54 -2.09 2.67
N GLY A 350 -19.27 -1.12 1.81
CA GLY A 350 -19.05 -1.34 0.37
C GLY A 350 -17.84 -2.22 0.03
N PHE A 351 -16.71 -2.03 0.73
CA PHE A 351 -15.51 -2.85 0.50
C PHE A 351 -15.69 -4.29 1.02
N VAL A 352 -16.42 -4.46 2.13
CA VAL A 352 -16.82 -5.78 2.66
C VAL A 352 -17.71 -6.51 1.67
N LYS A 353 -18.70 -5.82 1.09
CA LYS A 353 -19.57 -6.38 0.05
C LYS A 353 -18.79 -6.83 -1.19
N LEU A 354 -17.74 -6.09 -1.58
CA LEU A 354 -16.85 -6.49 -2.67
C LEU A 354 -15.99 -7.71 -2.31
N ALA A 355 -15.46 -7.74 -1.09
CA ALA A 355 -14.69 -8.86 -0.56
C ALA A 355 -15.50 -10.16 -0.64
N ILE A 356 -16.74 -10.14 -0.16
CA ILE A 356 -17.66 -11.28 -0.20
C ILE A 356 -17.97 -11.70 -1.64
N ARG A 357 -18.25 -10.74 -2.55
CA ARG A 357 -18.53 -11.06 -3.96
C ARG A 357 -17.36 -11.74 -4.67
N GLN A 358 -16.14 -11.32 -4.32
CA GLN A 358 -14.93 -11.82 -4.96
C GLN A 358 -14.29 -12.99 -4.22
N GLY A 359 -14.79 -13.39 -3.05
CA GLY A 359 -14.14 -14.40 -2.22
C GLY A 359 -12.73 -13.98 -1.81
N ALA A 360 -12.56 -12.70 -1.48
CA ALA A 360 -11.28 -12.11 -1.08
C ALA A 360 -11.29 -11.80 0.41
N ASP A 361 -10.33 -12.34 1.16
CA ASP A 361 -10.25 -12.14 2.61
C ASP A 361 -9.97 -10.68 2.93
N LEU A 362 -10.64 -10.18 3.97
CA LEU A 362 -10.43 -8.82 4.44
C LEU A 362 -9.26 -8.77 5.41
N VAL A 363 -8.31 -7.89 5.17
CA VAL A 363 -7.15 -7.70 6.05
C VAL A 363 -7.19 -6.29 6.63
N PRO A 364 -7.51 -6.12 7.92
CA PRO A 364 -7.45 -4.82 8.57
C PRO A 364 -6.02 -4.32 8.66
N VAL A 365 -5.79 -3.05 8.36
CA VAL A 365 -4.48 -2.41 8.49
C VAL A 365 -4.65 -1.11 9.26
N LEU A 366 -3.88 -0.97 10.34
CA LEU A 366 -3.92 0.19 11.22
C LEU A 366 -2.56 0.91 11.23
N ALA A 367 -2.55 2.18 10.87
CA ALA A 367 -1.37 3.02 10.77
C ALA A 367 -1.33 4.05 11.90
N PHE A 368 -0.45 3.81 12.86
CA PHE A 368 -0.19 4.73 13.96
C PHE A 368 0.72 5.87 13.49
N GLY A 369 0.33 7.10 13.77
CA GLY A 369 1.08 8.32 13.42
C GLY A 369 0.73 8.96 12.07
N GLU A 370 -0.17 8.35 11.28
CA GLU A 370 -0.57 8.89 9.96
C GLU A 370 -1.27 10.26 10.07
N ASN A 371 -2.17 10.42 11.04
CA ASN A 371 -2.85 11.71 11.30
C ASN A 371 -1.89 12.78 11.85
N ASP A 372 -0.76 12.37 12.43
CA ASP A 372 0.19 13.29 13.06
C ASP A 372 1.09 14.02 12.04
N LEU A 373 1.03 13.61 10.77
CA LEU A 373 1.87 14.11 9.70
C LEU A 373 1.51 15.54 9.27
N TYR A 374 0.31 16.02 9.59
CA TYR A 374 -0.17 17.34 9.21
C TYR A 374 -1.02 17.94 10.34
N GLU A 375 -1.07 19.26 10.41
CA GLU A 375 -2.07 19.96 11.20
C GLU A 375 -3.15 20.49 10.24
N GLN A 376 -4.40 20.09 10.47
CA GLN A 376 -5.51 20.57 9.68
C GLN A 376 -5.88 21.99 10.10
N ILE A 377 -6.14 22.86 9.12
CA ILE A 377 -6.73 24.16 9.40
C ILE A 377 -8.22 23.92 9.54
N ASP A 378 -8.79 24.29 10.68
CA ASP A 378 -10.23 24.26 10.89
C ASP A 378 -10.92 25.14 9.84
N SER A 379 -11.66 24.50 8.94
CA SER A 379 -12.36 25.16 7.85
C SER A 379 -13.65 25.85 8.31
N GLU A 380 -14.21 25.46 9.46
CA GLU A 380 -15.39 26.10 10.05
C GLU A 380 -15.06 27.50 10.59
N ALA A 381 -13.82 27.73 11.00
CA ALA A 381 -13.32 29.05 11.38
C ALA A 381 -13.26 30.05 10.21
N HIS A 382 -13.38 29.59 8.95
CA HIS A 382 -13.19 30.42 7.75
C HIS A 382 -14.27 30.19 6.66
N PRO A 383 -15.39 30.95 6.70
CA PRO A 383 -16.54 30.75 5.82
C PRO A 383 -16.28 30.81 4.30
N TRP A 384 -15.30 31.62 3.86
CA TRP A 384 -14.92 31.73 2.43
C TRP A 384 -14.16 30.49 1.95
N ILE A 385 -13.29 29.96 2.80
CA ILE A 385 -12.52 28.75 2.56
C ILE A 385 -13.47 27.55 2.42
N HIS A 386 -14.42 27.40 3.36
CA HIS A 386 -15.42 26.35 3.33
C HIS A 386 -16.28 26.39 2.05
N LYS A 387 -16.71 27.59 1.60
CA LYS A 387 -17.46 27.76 0.34
C LYS A 387 -16.66 27.31 -0.89
N THR A 388 -15.36 27.64 -0.95
CA THR A 388 -14.47 27.22 -2.05
C THR A 388 -14.25 25.71 -2.04
N GLN A 389 -14.02 25.10 -0.87
CA GLN A 389 -13.91 23.64 -0.75
C GLN A 389 -15.19 22.92 -1.20
N MET A 390 -16.37 23.45 -0.84
CA MET A 390 -17.64 22.88 -1.26
C MET A 390 -17.91 23.04 -2.76
N LEU A 391 -17.42 24.11 -3.39
CA LEU A 391 -17.45 24.27 -4.84
C LEU A 391 -16.54 23.26 -5.55
N VAL A 392 -15.31 23.08 -5.06
CA VAL A 392 -14.36 22.08 -5.59
C VAL A 392 -14.92 20.67 -5.41
N LYS A 393 -15.52 20.36 -4.25
CA LYS A 393 -16.25 19.09 -4.02
C LYS A 393 -17.34 18.86 -5.06
N LYS A 394 -18.13 19.90 -5.34
CA LYS A 394 -19.26 19.84 -6.30
C LYS A 394 -18.77 19.65 -7.74
N MET A 395 -17.63 20.23 -8.12
CA MET A 395 -17.07 20.13 -9.48
C MET A 395 -16.21 18.89 -9.71
N ALA A 396 -15.37 18.53 -8.75
CA ALA A 396 -14.34 17.49 -8.89
C ALA A 396 -14.71 16.16 -8.21
N GLY A 397 -15.78 16.12 -7.41
CA GLY A 397 -16.22 14.93 -6.66
C GLY A 397 -15.37 14.61 -5.42
N PHE A 398 -14.34 15.40 -5.13
CA PHE A 398 -13.49 15.28 -3.94
C PHE A 398 -13.16 16.66 -3.37
N THR A 399 -13.00 16.74 -2.05
CA THR A 399 -12.52 17.93 -1.34
C THR A 399 -11.02 17.88 -1.17
N VAL A 400 -10.33 19.01 -1.39
CA VAL A 400 -8.93 19.15 -0.98
C VAL A 400 -8.96 19.66 0.47
N PRO A 401 -8.51 18.86 1.46
CA PRO A 401 -8.34 19.35 2.82
C PRO A 401 -7.35 20.51 2.80
N LEU A 402 -7.67 21.58 3.53
CA LEU A 402 -6.74 22.68 3.74
C LEU A 402 -5.96 22.37 5.00
N PHE A 403 -4.66 22.18 4.84
CA PHE A 403 -3.78 21.79 5.90
C PHE A 403 -2.57 22.69 5.89
N HIS A 404 -1.99 22.82 7.06
CA HIS A 404 -0.76 23.51 7.29
C HIS A 404 0.26 22.52 7.82
N ALA A 405 1.41 22.48 7.19
CA ALA A 405 2.56 21.81 7.75
C ALA A 405 3.80 22.64 7.45
N ARG A 406 4.91 22.00 7.21
CA ARG A 406 6.20 22.65 7.12
C ARG A 406 6.42 23.30 5.73
N GLY A 407 7.12 24.43 5.68
CA GLY A 407 7.61 25.01 4.41
C GLY A 407 8.87 24.34 3.87
N ILE A 408 9.13 24.53 2.57
CA ILE A 408 10.34 24.01 1.91
C ILE A 408 11.61 24.60 2.55
N PHE A 409 11.53 25.84 3.06
CA PHE A 409 12.65 26.57 3.69
C PHE A 409 12.39 27.01 5.14
N ASN A 410 11.16 26.87 5.64
CA ASN A 410 10.79 27.21 7.03
C ASN A 410 10.18 26.02 7.77
N TYR A 411 10.05 26.10 9.10
CA TYR A 411 9.39 25.07 9.92
C TYR A 411 7.88 25.31 10.08
N ASP A 412 7.43 26.53 9.79
CA ASP A 412 6.17 27.05 10.30
C ASP A 412 5.14 27.40 9.23
N VAL A 413 5.38 27.27 7.91
CA VAL A 413 4.34 27.40 6.84
C VAL A 413 4.69 26.66 5.54
N GLY A 414 3.96 25.58 5.20
CA GLY A 414 3.91 25.00 3.85
C GLY A 414 3.30 23.60 3.71
N MET A 415 3.61 22.92 2.60
CA MET A 415 3.00 21.64 2.19
C MET A 415 3.76 20.37 2.64
N MET A 416 4.93 20.53 3.29
CA MET A 416 5.75 19.39 3.71
C MET A 416 5.21 18.79 5.01
N PRO A 417 4.93 17.48 5.07
CA PRO A 417 4.45 16.86 6.30
C PRO A 417 5.50 16.89 7.42
N TYR A 418 5.06 16.76 8.66
CA TYR A 418 5.93 16.60 9.81
C TYR A 418 6.70 15.27 9.77
N ARG A 419 7.93 15.28 10.27
CA ARG A 419 8.79 14.08 10.37
C ARG A 419 8.45 13.29 11.62
N LYS A 420 7.31 12.59 11.60
CA LYS A 420 6.88 11.70 12.69
C LYS A 420 6.88 10.25 12.21
N ALA A 421 7.04 9.34 13.16
CA ALA A 421 7.06 7.90 12.91
C ALA A 421 5.69 7.41 12.44
N VAL A 422 5.66 6.57 11.40
CA VAL A 422 4.43 5.92 10.93
C VAL A 422 4.60 4.41 11.04
N ASN A 423 3.87 3.78 11.96
CA ASN A 423 3.91 2.33 12.18
C ASN A 423 2.64 1.70 11.65
N ILE A 424 2.77 0.90 10.60
CA ILE A 424 1.65 0.30 9.87
C ILE A 424 1.57 -1.16 10.27
N VAL A 425 0.51 -1.53 10.97
CA VAL A 425 0.28 -2.89 11.47
C VAL A 425 -0.78 -3.57 10.62
N VAL A 426 -0.40 -4.68 9.99
CA VAL A 426 -1.29 -5.55 9.22
C VAL A 426 -1.85 -6.62 10.15
N GLY A 427 -3.17 -6.63 10.32
CA GLY A 427 -3.90 -7.57 11.18
C GLY A 427 -4.18 -8.92 10.55
N ARG A 428 -4.99 -9.71 11.25
CA ARG A 428 -5.37 -11.06 10.81
C ARG A 428 -6.42 -11.00 9.70
N PRO A 429 -6.37 -11.92 8.72
CA PRO A 429 -7.38 -11.97 7.68
C PRO A 429 -8.72 -12.45 8.25
N ILE A 430 -9.80 -11.73 7.95
CA ILE A 430 -11.17 -12.21 8.12
C ILE A 430 -11.49 -13.03 6.88
N GLN A 431 -11.63 -14.34 7.07
CA GLN A 431 -11.97 -15.25 5.99
C GLN A 431 -13.39 -15.00 5.52
N VAL A 432 -13.56 -14.85 4.21
CA VAL A 432 -14.89 -14.66 3.61
C VAL A 432 -15.30 -15.88 2.79
N VAL A 433 -16.57 -16.22 2.86
CA VAL A 433 -17.21 -17.20 1.98
C VAL A 433 -17.79 -16.43 0.80
N GLN A 434 -17.43 -16.83 -0.41
CA GLN A 434 -17.88 -16.13 -1.61
C GLN A 434 -19.39 -16.25 -1.78
N GLN A 435 -20.08 -15.13 -2.01
CA GLN A 435 -21.52 -15.09 -2.32
C GLN A 435 -21.79 -14.25 -3.57
N GLY A 436 -22.93 -14.49 -4.23
CA GLY A 436 -23.40 -13.61 -5.30
C GLY A 436 -22.72 -13.80 -6.65
N GLN A 437 -22.13 -14.97 -6.91
CA GLN A 437 -21.43 -15.27 -8.17
C GLN A 437 -22.37 -15.29 -9.39
N HIS A 438 -23.64 -15.64 -9.20
CA HIS A 438 -24.65 -15.69 -10.27
C HIS A 438 -25.64 -14.52 -10.27
N ASP A 439 -26.08 -14.06 -9.09
CA ASP A 439 -27.13 -13.04 -8.95
C ASP A 439 -26.61 -11.68 -8.42
N GLY A 440 -25.32 -11.60 -8.06
CA GLY A 440 -24.69 -10.41 -7.52
C GLY A 440 -25.15 -10.01 -6.13
N ARG A 441 -25.99 -10.82 -5.46
CA ARG A 441 -26.59 -10.54 -4.16
C ARG A 441 -25.69 -11.07 -3.05
N VAL A 442 -25.61 -10.28 -1.97
CA VAL A 442 -24.91 -10.64 -0.74
C VAL A 442 -25.95 -10.57 0.37
N GLN A 443 -26.02 -11.59 1.21
CA GLN A 443 -26.94 -11.61 2.34
C GLN A 443 -26.56 -10.50 3.33
N GLU A 444 -27.52 -9.68 3.74
CA GLU A 444 -27.24 -8.53 4.62
C GLU A 444 -26.73 -8.96 5.99
N ASP A 445 -27.31 -10.01 6.58
CA ASP A 445 -26.85 -10.54 7.88
C ASP A 445 -25.39 -10.99 7.83
N TYR A 446 -24.99 -11.67 6.75
CA TYR A 446 -23.60 -12.10 6.57
C TYR A 446 -22.66 -10.92 6.29
N LEU A 447 -23.10 -9.93 5.52
CA LEU A 447 -22.35 -8.69 5.31
C LEU A 447 -22.05 -7.99 6.64
N ASP A 448 -23.05 -7.92 7.51
CA ASP A 448 -22.97 -7.27 8.80
C ASP A 448 -22.11 -8.05 9.80
N GLU A 449 -22.18 -9.38 9.79
CA GLU A 449 -21.29 -10.26 10.54
C GLU A 449 -19.82 -10.06 10.13
N VAL A 450 -19.52 -10.09 8.83
CA VAL A 450 -18.15 -9.92 8.34
C VAL A 450 -17.63 -8.51 8.64
N HIS A 451 -18.48 -7.48 8.52
CA HIS A 451 -18.11 -6.11 8.90
C HIS A 451 -17.85 -5.98 10.41
N ALA A 452 -18.66 -6.61 11.26
CA ALA A 452 -18.43 -6.64 12.70
C ALA A 452 -17.12 -7.33 13.06
N ASN A 453 -16.81 -8.47 12.44
CA ASN A 453 -15.53 -9.17 12.62
C ASN A 453 -14.34 -8.30 12.17
N TYR A 454 -14.49 -7.55 11.08
CA TYR A 454 -13.48 -6.61 10.61
C TYR A 454 -13.24 -5.47 11.62
N VAL A 455 -14.31 -4.90 12.16
CA VAL A 455 -14.25 -3.84 13.17
C VAL A 455 -13.61 -4.35 14.47
N GLU A 456 -13.95 -5.55 14.91
CA GLU A 456 -13.39 -6.14 16.13
C GLU A 456 -11.88 -6.38 15.99
N GLU A 457 -11.43 -6.89 14.84
CA GLU A 457 -10.00 -7.06 14.60
C GLU A 457 -9.25 -5.71 14.53
N LEU A 458 -9.85 -4.63 14.02
CA LEU A 458 -9.27 -3.28 14.12
C LEU A 458 -9.17 -2.79 15.57
N ARG A 459 -10.20 -3.00 16.38
CA ARG A 459 -10.19 -2.65 17.81
C ARG A 459 -9.10 -3.42 18.54
N ARG A 460 -8.94 -4.71 18.23
CA ARG A 460 -7.85 -5.52 18.78
C ARG A 460 -6.47 -4.96 18.43
N LEU A 461 -6.22 -4.62 17.16
CA LEU A 461 -4.96 -4.00 16.73
C LEU A 461 -4.67 -2.70 17.47
N TRP A 462 -5.70 -1.89 17.70
CA TRP A 462 -5.58 -0.67 18.49
C TRP A 462 -5.21 -0.98 19.94
N GLU A 463 -5.98 -1.83 20.63
CA GLU A 463 -5.75 -2.16 22.03
C GLU A 463 -4.36 -2.76 22.30
N GLU A 464 -3.87 -3.62 21.41
CA GLU A 464 -2.56 -4.25 21.58
C GLU A 464 -1.38 -3.31 21.32
N HIS A 465 -1.54 -2.32 20.43
CA HIS A 465 -0.40 -1.53 19.96
C HIS A 465 -0.43 -0.05 20.33
N LYS A 466 -1.55 0.47 20.84
CA LYS A 466 -1.70 1.89 21.21
C LYS A 466 -0.66 2.38 22.21
N ASP A 467 -0.31 1.57 23.20
CA ASP A 467 0.69 1.98 24.21
C ASP A 467 2.13 1.95 23.70
N THR A 468 2.37 1.23 22.60
CA THR A 468 3.69 1.16 21.97
C THR A 468 3.86 2.27 20.93
N PHE A 469 2.87 2.47 20.05
CA PHE A 469 2.99 3.35 18.89
C PHE A 469 2.21 4.67 19.00
N ALA A 470 1.21 4.78 19.89
CA ALA A 470 0.40 5.99 20.13
C ALA A 470 0.53 6.47 21.58
N LYS A 471 1.77 6.73 22.01
CA LYS A 471 2.09 7.18 23.38
C LYS A 471 1.54 8.56 23.70
N ASP A 472 1.48 9.44 22.70
CA ASP A 472 1.04 10.82 22.83
C ASP A 472 -0.44 11.00 22.43
N ARG A 473 -1.24 9.92 22.43
CA ARG A 473 -2.67 9.98 22.05
C ARG A 473 -3.49 10.86 22.99
N VAL A 474 -4.42 11.60 22.41
CA VAL A 474 -5.39 12.46 23.14
C VAL A 474 -6.72 11.74 23.32
N THR A 475 -7.14 10.96 22.32
CA THR A 475 -8.37 10.16 22.35
C THR A 475 -8.07 8.69 22.08
N GLU A 476 -9.00 7.83 22.48
CA GLU A 476 -8.99 6.43 22.06
C GLU A 476 -9.54 6.29 20.63
N LEU A 477 -9.47 5.08 20.07
CA LEU A 477 -10.04 4.78 18.76
C LEU A 477 -11.56 5.03 18.77
N GLU A 478 -12.01 5.93 17.91
CA GLU A 478 -13.42 6.24 17.71
C GLU A 478 -13.86 5.78 16.32
N LEU A 479 -14.98 5.06 16.26
CA LEU A 479 -15.61 4.68 14.99
C LEU A 479 -16.79 5.60 14.74
N VAL A 480 -16.72 6.40 13.68
CA VAL A 480 -17.73 7.38 13.26
C VAL A 480 -18.44 6.94 11.97
N GLU A 481 -19.47 7.70 11.61
CA GLU A 481 -20.47 7.35 10.60
C GLU A 481 -19.96 7.11 9.17
#